data_AF-A0A7X7P6C4-F1
#
_entry.id   AF-A0A7X7P6C4-F1
#
_cell.length_a   1.000
_cell.length_b   1.000
_cell.length_c   1.000
_cell.angle_alpha   90.00
_cell.angle_beta   90.00
_cell.angle_gamma   90.00
#
_symmetry.space_group_name_H-M   'P 1'
#
loop_
_entity.id
_entity.type
_entity.pdbx_description
1 polymer ?
#
loop_
_entity_poly.entity_id
_entity_poly.type
_entity_poly.pdbx_seq_one_letter_code
_entity_poly.pdbx_strand_id
1 'polypeptide(L)'
;MIFRKPVFLLFLLLNVAFLFADPVSVNSIHETGSTTRDRQLREFLQAFRPGVSSYFNFGINYTPLSSQLPLESPFGIHDGYAFSQHATVFISMPAFEKKIVDLGAFWSAERHGWDTEDFLFFPAYEKFSFIRSVQTGGFTFSYPKIKLGAALGVQYQNIEKTNEVYPDESDSLYFWGHAYFGKVALQTSFHKADWRHVRVGIDLESKAVLGGDSSGWKTYLPNFDVALFNGDEDDSVKITWEQNLYKQMLYSRVSAFLPDHGFSSASLTFYPDPSRLFSLEASMFKKENGDFVFGGGIDLLFLRVAYNQAYDYENFFGAKGTVIVELHFALSSIEKKFFGLNAAKPAPMEDQQIRIPSAKDFGGAK
;
A
#
# COMPACT_ATOMS: atom_id res chain seq x y z
N MET A 1 -5.29 15.56 -36.44
CA MET A 1 -5.30 14.07 -36.52
C MET A 1 -4.07 13.46 -35.81
N ILE A 2 -3.77 13.87 -34.57
CA ILE A 2 -2.52 13.51 -33.85
C ILE A 2 -2.80 12.75 -32.53
N PHE A 3 -4.06 12.69 -32.08
CA PHE A 3 -4.47 11.96 -30.87
C PHE A 3 -4.63 10.44 -31.03
N ARG A 4 -4.33 9.85 -32.20
CA ARG A 4 -4.60 8.41 -32.46
C ARG A 4 -3.44 7.48 -32.12
N LYS A 5 -2.18 7.93 -32.15
CA LYS A 5 -1.01 7.07 -31.98
C LYS A 5 -0.77 6.60 -30.54
N PRO A 6 -0.80 7.47 -29.50
CA PRO A 6 -0.61 7.02 -28.12
C PRO A 6 -1.78 6.16 -27.62
N VAL A 7 -3.03 6.49 -28.01
CA VAL A 7 -4.22 5.70 -27.67
C VAL A 7 -4.18 4.30 -28.31
N PHE A 8 -3.75 4.21 -29.57
CA PHE A 8 -3.59 2.92 -30.25
C PHE A 8 -2.48 2.06 -29.63
N LEU A 9 -1.35 2.66 -29.25
CA LEU A 9 -0.27 1.95 -28.54
C LEU A 9 -0.70 1.49 -27.14
N LEU A 10 -1.43 2.33 -26.40
CA LEU A 10 -2.01 1.97 -25.10
C LEU A 10 -3.01 0.82 -25.26
N PHE A 11 -3.90 0.92 -26.26
CA PHE A 11 -4.85 -0.13 -26.60
C PHE A 11 -4.15 -1.44 -26.97
N LEU A 12 -3.08 -1.38 -27.76
CA LEU A 12 -2.34 -2.58 -28.19
C LEU A 12 -1.55 -3.20 -27.04
N LEU A 13 -0.98 -2.40 -26.13
CA LEU A 13 -0.36 -2.89 -24.90
C LEU A 13 -1.39 -3.56 -23.98
N LEU A 14 -2.58 -2.97 -23.82
CA LEU A 14 -3.69 -3.57 -23.06
C LEU A 14 -4.17 -4.89 -23.68
N ASN A 15 -4.13 -5.03 -25.00
CA ASN A 15 -4.56 -6.24 -25.72
C ASN A 15 -3.47 -7.33 -25.82
N VAL A 16 -2.20 -7.03 -25.55
CA VAL A 16 -1.13 -8.04 -25.55
C VAL A 16 -0.81 -8.48 -24.12
N ALA A 17 -1.06 -7.62 -23.14
CA ALA A 17 -0.86 -7.88 -21.71
C ALA A 17 -1.50 -9.19 -21.22
N PHE A 18 -2.76 -9.46 -21.60
CA PHE A 18 -3.50 -10.62 -21.11
C PHE A 18 -3.02 -11.97 -21.67
N LEU A 19 -2.23 -12.00 -22.76
CA LEU A 19 -1.69 -13.25 -23.32
C LEU A 19 -0.63 -13.89 -22.41
N PHE A 20 -0.14 -13.14 -21.43
CA PHE A 20 0.87 -13.57 -20.47
C PHE A 20 0.33 -13.62 -19.04
N ALA A 21 -1.00 -13.60 -18.88
CA ALA A 21 -1.66 -13.77 -17.59
C ALA A 21 -1.49 -15.22 -17.12
N ASP A 22 -0.81 -15.39 -15.98
CA ASP A 22 -0.68 -16.71 -15.35
C ASP A 22 -1.98 -16.98 -14.54
N PRO A 23 -2.53 -18.21 -14.54
CA PRO A 23 -3.61 -18.57 -13.64
C PRO A 23 -3.26 -18.33 -12.17
N VAL A 24 -4.25 -17.91 -11.38
CA VAL A 24 -4.11 -17.83 -9.92
C VAL A 24 -4.42 -19.18 -9.30
N SER A 25 -3.62 -19.59 -8.32
CA SER A 25 -3.87 -20.82 -7.59
C SER A 25 -4.90 -20.62 -6.49
N VAL A 26 -5.61 -21.69 -6.14
CA VAL A 26 -6.49 -21.76 -4.96
C VAL A 26 -5.76 -21.27 -3.68
N ASN A 27 -4.50 -21.67 -3.49
CA ASN A 27 -3.71 -21.29 -2.32
C ASN A 27 -3.39 -19.80 -2.30
N SER A 28 -3.03 -19.21 -3.45
CA SER A 28 -2.79 -17.76 -3.56
C SER A 28 -4.05 -16.96 -3.21
N ILE A 29 -5.23 -17.45 -3.61
CA ILE A 29 -6.49 -16.88 -3.15
C ILE A 29 -6.58 -17.03 -1.63
N HIS A 30 -6.43 -18.22 -1.08
CA HIS A 30 -6.54 -18.52 0.35
C HIS A 30 -5.62 -17.66 1.24
N GLU A 31 -4.35 -17.48 0.86
CA GLU A 31 -3.36 -16.68 1.62
C GLU A 31 -3.69 -15.19 1.68
N THR A 32 -4.47 -14.68 0.73
CA THR A 32 -4.77 -13.24 0.59
C THR A 32 -5.46 -12.67 1.82
N GLY A 33 -6.18 -13.46 2.62
CA GLY A 33 -6.76 -12.98 3.89
C GLY A 33 -5.71 -12.48 4.88
N SER A 34 -4.56 -13.17 4.98
CA SER A 34 -3.45 -12.76 5.83
C SER A 34 -2.76 -11.50 5.30
N THR A 35 -2.53 -11.46 3.99
CA THR A 35 -2.00 -10.30 3.27
C THR A 35 -2.87 -9.06 3.47
N THR A 36 -4.20 -9.18 3.32
CA THR A 36 -5.13 -8.08 3.54
C THR A 36 -5.11 -7.57 4.97
N ARG A 37 -5.05 -8.46 5.97
CA ARG A 37 -4.91 -8.04 7.38
C ARG A 37 -3.64 -7.23 7.60
N ASP A 38 -2.52 -7.70 7.05
CA ASP A 38 -1.26 -6.98 7.14
C ASP A 38 -1.31 -5.62 6.42
N ARG A 39 -1.89 -5.59 5.22
CA ARG A 39 -2.08 -4.40 4.39
C ARG A 39 -2.87 -3.32 5.12
N GLN A 40 -4.01 -3.69 5.71
CA GLN A 40 -4.86 -2.76 6.49
C GLN A 40 -4.09 -2.16 7.69
N LEU A 41 -3.30 -2.97 8.39
CA LEU A 41 -2.48 -2.50 9.51
C LEU A 41 -1.30 -1.62 9.06
N ARG A 42 -0.70 -1.92 7.91
CA ARG A 42 0.35 -1.09 7.28
C ARG A 42 -0.22 0.26 6.82
N GLU A 43 -1.41 0.26 6.24
CA GLU A 43 -2.15 1.47 5.88
C GLU A 43 -2.45 2.30 7.13
N PHE A 44 -2.91 1.66 8.21
CA PHE A 44 -3.09 2.32 9.52
C PHE A 44 -1.77 2.93 10.04
N LEU A 45 -0.64 2.23 9.96
CA LEU A 45 0.66 2.75 10.40
C LEU A 45 1.07 4.03 9.63
N GLN A 46 0.69 4.13 8.36
CA GLN A 46 0.96 5.33 7.56
C GLN A 46 -0.02 6.47 7.86
N ALA A 47 -1.29 6.13 8.09
CA ALA A 47 -2.38 7.09 8.34
C ALA A 47 -2.35 7.66 9.76
N PHE A 48 -2.10 6.82 10.77
CA PHE A 48 -2.08 7.23 12.17
C PHE A 48 -0.73 7.85 12.53
N ARG A 49 -0.74 9.17 12.69
CA ARG A 49 0.36 9.92 13.33
C ARG A 49 -0.23 10.96 14.28
N PRO A 50 0.43 11.25 15.41
CA PRO A 50 -0.01 12.32 16.30
C PRO A 50 -0.14 13.66 15.54
N GLY A 51 -1.33 14.25 15.55
CA GLY A 51 -1.66 15.48 14.82
C GLY A 51 -2.34 15.30 13.45
N VAL A 52 -2.47 14.07 12.94
CA VAL A 52 -3.32 13.77 11.77
C VAL A 52 -4.78 13.70 12.21
N SER A 53 -5.66 14.44 11.54
CA SER A 53 -7.08 14.54 11.90
C SER A 53 -7.94 13.49 11.22
N SER A 54 -7.68 13.16 9.95
CA SER A 54 -8.46 12.14 9.27
C SER A 54 -7.73 11.50 8.10
N TYR A 55 -8.18 10.31 7.72
CA TYR A 55 -7.83 9.65 6.47
C TYR A 55 -9.04 8.88 5.94
N PHE A 56 -9.32 9.03 4.66
CA PHE A 56 -10.39 8.34 3.95
C PHE A 56 -9.78 7.68 2.72
N ASN A 57 -10.11 6.41 2.51
CA ASN A 57 -9.78 5.67 1.32
C ASN A 57 -11.00 4.84 0.94
N PHE A 58 -11.37 4.82 -0.33
CA PHE A 58 -12.29 3.83 -0.84
C PHE A 58 -11.88 3.49 -2.26
N GLY A 59 -12.03 2.23 -2.64
CA GLY A 59 -11.63 1.79 -3.95
C GLY A 59 -12.26 0.48 -4.37
N ILE A 60 -12.36 0.30 -5.68
CA ILE A 60 -12.83 -0.94 -6.28
C ILE A 60 -11.88 -1.31 -7.41
N ASN A 61 -11.23 -2.47 -7.25
CA ASN A 61 -10.38 -3.10 -8.24
C ASN A 61 -11.24 -3.91 -9.22
N TYR A 62 -10.89 -3.79 -10.49
CA TYR A 62 -11.53 -4.44 -11.60
C TYR A 62 -10.47 -4.95 -12.59
N THR A 63 -10.56 -6.22 -12.96
CA THR A 63 -9.82 -6.78 -14.09
C THR A 63 -10.68 -6.73 -15.35
N PRO A 64 -10.27 -6.00 -16.40
CA PRO A 64 -11.10 -5.76 -17.57
C PRO A 64 -11.51 -6.98 -18.39
N LEU A 65 -10.85 -8.13 -18.23
CA LEU A 65 -11.14 -9.35 -18.96
C LEU A 65 -11.16 -10.55 -18.00
N SER A 66 -12.14 -11.46 -18.17
CA SER A 66 -12.25 -12.70 -17.38
C SER A 66 -11.08 -13.67 -17.56
N SER A 67 -10.31 -13.52 -18.65
CA SER A 67 -9.14 -14.34 -18.93
C SER A 67 -7.86 -13.83 -18.27
N GLN A 68 -7.90 -12.74 -17.51
CA GLN A 68 -6.70 -12.16 -16.89
C GLN A 68 -6.30 -12.83 -15.58
N LEU A 69 -7.25 -13.36 -14.81
CA LEU A 69 -6.96 -14.08 -13.58
C LEU A 69 -7.80 -15.35 -13.53
N PRO A 70 -7.59 -16.29 -14.47
CA PRO A 70 -8.31 -17.55 -14.42
C PRO A 70 -7.86 -18.33 -13.19
N LEU A 71 -8.78 -19.07 -12.59
CA LEU A 71 -8.51 -19.91 -11.42
C LEU A 71 -7.98 -21.26 -11.86
N GLU A 72 -6.80 -21.65 -11.37
CA GLU A 72 -6.30 -23.02 -11.47
C GLU A 72 -6.75 -23.82 -10.24
N SER A 73 -7.50 -24.90 -10.48
CA SER A 73 -7.97 -25.84 -9.46
C SER A 73 -7.62 -27.28 -9.84
N PRO A 74 -7.79 -28.26 -8.93
CA PRO A 74 -7.65 -29.68 -9.26
C PRO A 74 -8.58 -30.17 -10.41
N PHE A 75 -9.61 -29.39 -10.75
CA PHE A 75 -10.58 -29.70 -11.81
C PHE A 75 -10.28 -28.98 -13.14
N GLY A 76 -9.19 -28.23 -13.22
CA GLY A 76 -8.75 -27.50 -14.42
C GLY A 76 -8.66 -25.99 -14.21
N ILE A 77 -8.59 -25.27 -15.33
CA ILE A 77 -8.53 -23.81 -15.37
C ILE A 77 -9.95 -23.28 -15.64
N HIS A 78 -10.38 -22.32 -14.82
CA HIS A 78 -11.70 -21.73 -14.88
C HIS A 78 -11.60 -20.21 -15.12
N ASP A 79 -12.31 -19.71 -16.12
CA ASP A 79 -12.40 -18.27 -16.37
C ASP A 79 -13.32 -17.60 -15.34
N GLY A 80 -12.99 -16.37 -14.96
CA GLY A 80 -13.76 -15.60 -14.00
C GLY A 80 -13.12 -14.27 -13.66
N TYR A 81 -13.66 -13.62 -12.64
CA TYR A 81 -13.32 -12.27 -12.23
C TYR A 81 -12.79 -12.26 -10.81
N ALA A 82 -11.56 -11.79 -10.65
CA ALA A 82 -11.03 -11.42 -9.36
C ALA A 82 -11.45 -9.99 -9.03
N PHE A 83 -11.84 -9.76 -7.79
CA PHE A 83 -12.27 -8.43 -7.35
C PHE A 83 -11.73 -8.11 -5.95
N SER A 84 -11.55 -6.82 -5.69
CA SER A 84 -11.31 -6.29 -4.34
C SER A 84 -12.00 -4.93 -4.21
N GLN A 85 -12.72 -4.73 -3.12
CA GLN A 85 -13.42 -3.52 -2.76
C GLN A 85 -12.94 -3.15 -1.38
N HIS A 86 -12.48 -1.92 -1.18
CA HIS A 86 -12.00 -1.52 0.13
C HIS A 86 -12.52 -0.15 0.53
N ALA A 87 -12.61 0.05 1.82
CA ALA A 87 -12.91 1.32 2.43
C ALA A 87 -12.13 1.44 3.74
N THR A 88 -11.44 2.56 3.94
CA THR A 88 -10.72 2.89 5.16
C THR A 88 -11.13 4.28 5.62
N VAL A 89 -11.43 4.40 6.91
CA VAL A 89 -11.79 5.64 7.58
C VAL A 89 -11.01 5.73 8.89
N PHE A 90 -10.27 6.82 9.03
CA PHE A 90 -9.62 7.23 10.27
C PHE A 90 -10.09 8.64 10.61
N ILE A 91 -10.49 8.85 11.86
CA ILE A 91 -10.88 10.17 12.37
C ILE A 91 -10.28 10.32 13.76
N SER A 92 -9.68 11.47 14.03
CA SER A 92 -9.10 11.86 15.31
C SER A 92 -9.47 13.29 15.64
N MET A 93 -9.88 13.54 16.89
CA MET A 93 -10.34 14.84 17.36
C MET A 93 -9.72 15.22 18.70
N PRO A 94 -9.38 16.51 18.91
CA PRO A 94 -8.90 16.98 20.20
C PRO A 94 -9.92 16.74 21.30
N ALA A 95 -9.49 16.10 22.37
CA ALA A 95 -10.30 15.82 23.55
C ALA A 95 -9.86 16.69 24.74
N PHE A 96 -10.76 16.79 25.73
CA PHE A 96 -10.60 17.56 26.98
C PHE A 96 -10.52 19.10 26.79
N GLU A 97 -10.81 19.85 27.86
CA GLU A 97 -10.88 21.32 27.83
C GLU A 97 -9.60 21.98 27.32
N LYS A 98 -8.43 21.38 27.61
CA LYS A 98 -7.13 21.91 27.22
C LYS A 98 -6.66 21.47 25.83
N LYS A 99 -7.40 20.59 25.14
CA LYS A 99 -7.07 20.07 23.78
C LYS A 99 -5.63 19.55 23.67
N ILE A 100 -5.18 18.85 24.71
CA ILE A 100 -3.79 18.39 24.84
C ILE A 100 -3.61 17.05 24.14
N VAL A 101 -4.65 16.24 24.08
CA VAL A 101 -4.64 14.89 23.52
C VAL A 101 -5.75 14.76 22.49
N ASP A 102 -5.53 13.89 21.50
CA ASP A 102 -6.54 13.55 20.50
C ASP A 102 -7.03 12.12 20.73
N LEU A 103 -8.34 11.93 20.60
CA LEU A 103 -9.00 10.62 20.59
C LEU A 103 -9.54 10.36 19.21
N GLY A 104 -9.38 9.13 18.73
CA GLY A 104 -9.83 8.76 17.40
C GLY A 104 -10.33 7.34 17.29
N ALA A 105 -10.85 7.05 16.11
CA ALA A 105 -11.32 5.74 15.71
C ALA A 105 -10.82 5.43 14.29
N PHE A 106 -10.57 4.15 14.06
CA PHE A 106 -10.16 3.59 12.79
C PHE A 106 -11.11 2.46 12.41
N TRP A 107 -11.46 2.42 11.14
CA TRP A 107 -12.16 1.32 10.51
C TRP A 107 -11.62 1.11 9.10
N SER A 108 -11.33 -0.12 8.74
CA SER A 108 -10.97 -0.53 7.39
C SER A 108 -11.72 -1.81 7.07
N ALA A 109 -12.29 -1.91 5.89
CA ALA A 109 -12.95 -3.09 5.39
C ALA A 109 -12.45 -3.38 3.98
N GLU A 110 -12.23 -4.67 3.69
CA GLU A 110 -11.94 -5.13 2.34
C GLU A 110 -12.80 -6.35 2.00
N ARG A 111 -13.64 -6.16 1.00
CA ARG A 111 -14.39 -7.07 0.13
C ARG A 111 -13.57 -7.74 -0.97
N HIS A 112 -12.99 -8.93 -0.86
CA HIS A 112 -12.27 -9.52 -2.01
C HIS A 112 -12.56 -11.00 -2.26
N GLY A 113 -12.33 -11.42 -3.49
CA GLY A 113 -12.56 -12.79 -3.90
C GLY A 113 -12.38 -13.04 -5.38
N TRP A 114 -12.80 -14.22 -5.79
CA TRP A 114 -12.87 -14.70 -7.16
C TRP A 114 -14.25 -15.31 -7.41
N ASP A 115 -14.88 -14.96 -8.53
CA ASP A 115 -16.18 -15.50 -8.92
C ASP A 115 -16.26 -15.67 -10.44
N THR A 116 -17.20 -16.47 -10.95
CA THR A 116 -17.34 -16.71 -12.39
C THR A 116 -17.97 -15.55 -13.15
N GLU A 117 -18.60 -14.61 -12.45
CA GLU A 117 -19.31 -13.47 -13.05
C GLU A 117 -18.87 -12.14 -12.40
N ASP A 118 -18.84 -11.09 -13.22
CA ASP A 118 -18.42 -9.73 -12.82
C ASP A 118 -19.54 -9.04 -12.03
N PHE A 119 -19.54 -9.21 -10.71
CA PHE A 119 -20.59 -8.63 -9.86
C PHE A 119 -20.07 -7.84 -8.67
N LEU A 120 -19.98 -6.54 -8.91
CA LEU A 120 -19.67 -5.50 -7.92
C LEU A 120 -20.57 -5.50 -6.67
N PHE A 121 -21.77 -6.10 -6.74
CA PHE A 121 -22.72 -6.07 -5.62
C PHE A 121 -23.40 -7.40 -5.32
N PHE A 122 -23.51 -8.30 -6.31
CA PHE A 122 -24.27 -9.54 -6.20
C PHE A 122 -23.47 -10.71 -6.76
N PRO A 123 -22.50 -11.25 -6.03
CA PRO A 123 -21.74 -12.42 -6.48
C PRO A 123 -22.66 -13.57 -6.89
N ALA A 124 -22.21 -14.36 -7.88
CA ALA A 124 -22.94 -15.51 -8.40
C ALA A 124 -22.95 -16.65 -7.37
N TYR A 125 -21.89 -16.73 -6.55
CA TYR A 125 -21.67 -17.81 -5.58
C TYR A 125 -21.68 -19.22 -6.22
N GLU A 126 -21.19 -19.32 -7.44
CA GLU A 126 -21.02 -20.54 -8.23
C GLU A 126 -20.02 -21.53 -7.61
N LYS A 127 -19.81 -22.68 -8.27
CA LYS A 127 -19.07 -23.83 -7.74
C LYS A 127 -17.60 -23.57 -7.41
N PHE A 128 -16.99 -22.58 -8.04
CA PHE A 128 -15.58 -22.23 -7.87
C PHE A 128 -15.40 -20.88 -7.17
N SER A 129 -16.46 -20.25 -6.69
CA SER A 129 -16.38 -18.93 -6.08
C SER A 129 -15.75 -19.00 -4.69
N PHE A 130 -14.95 -17.99 -4.39
CA PHE A 130 -14.41 -17.74 -3.07
C PHE A 130 -14.53 -16.27 -2.75
N ILE A 131 -15.18 -15.95 -1.64
CA ILE A 131 -15.42 -14.57 -1.22
C ILE A 131 -15.24 -14.46 0.28
N ARG A 132 -14.41 -13.51 0.69
CA ARG A 132 -14.22 -13.16 2.09
C ARG A 132 -14.27 -11.66 2.28
N SER A 133 -14.53 -11.24 3.52
CA SER A 133 -14.31 -9.88 3.97
C SER A 133 -13.38 -9.83 5.18
N VAL A 134 -12.50 -8.84 5.19
CA VAL A 134 -11.63 -8.55 6.33
C VAL A 134 -11.94 -7.16 6.83
N GLN A 135 -12.30 -7.05 8.10
CA GLN A 135 -12.62 -5.80 8.76
C GLN A 135 -11.62 -5.55 9.90
N THR A 136 -10.96 -4.40 9.90
CA THR A 136 -10.09 -3.95 10.98
C THR A 136 -10.70 -2.72 11.62
N GLY A 137 -10.92 -2.76 12.93
CA GLY A 137 -11.42 -1.62 13.70
C GLY A 137 -10.53 -1.36 14.91
N GLY A 138 -10.48 -0.11 15.38
CA GLY A 138 -9.75 0.22 16.60
C GLY A 138 -9.95 1.64 17.08
N PHE A 139 -9.46 1.90 18.28
CA PHE A 139 -9.46 3.22 18.91
C PHE A 139 -8.04 3.74 19.02
N THR A 140 -7.90 5.05 18.88
CA THR A 140 -6.61 5.72 18.95
C THR A 140 -6.61 6.77 20.04
N PHE A 141 -5.43 6.95 20.63
CA PHE A 141 -5.09 7.99 21.58
C PHE A 141 -3.78 8.61 21.13
N SER A 142 -3.68 9.94 21.09
CA SER A 142 -2.41 10.59 20.80
C SER A 142 -2.18 11.82 21.64
N TYR A 143 -0.90 12.12 21.88
CA TYR A 143 -0.42 13.34 22.49
C TYR A 143 0.50 14.07 21.50
N PRO A 144 -0.05 14.93 20.62
CA PRO A 144 0.70 15.53 19.51
C PRO A 144 1.91 16.34 19.94
N LYS A 145 1.83 17.05 21.08
CA LYS A 145 2.91 17.91 21.58
C LYS A 145 4.23 17.17 21.78
N ILE A 146 4.19 15.91 22.19
CA ILE A 146 5.37 15.06 22.41
C ILE A 146 5.49 13.95 21.35
N LYS A 147 4.68 13.99 20.29
CA LYS A 147 4.65 13.00 19.20
C LYS A 147 4.48 11.56 19.71
N LEU A 148 3.61 11.37 20.70
CA LEU A 148 3.26 10.06 21.24
C LEU A 148 1.88 9.64 20.73
N GLY A 149 1.71 8.37 20.37
CA GLY A 149 0.44 7.79 19.98
C GLY A 149 0.33 6.33 20.40
N ALA A 150 -0.89 5.88 20.65
CA ALA A 150 -1.21 4.49 20.92
C ALA A 150 -2.55 4.15 20.29
N ALA A 151 -2.70 2.91 19.83
CA ALA A 151 -3.96 2.39 19.34
C ALA A 151 -4.08 0.90 19.63
N LEU A 152 -5.31 0.44 19.75
CA LEU A 152 -5.64 -0.95 19.93
C LEU A 152 -6.96 -1.26 19.23
N GLY A 153 -7.12 -2.50 18.81
CA GLY A 153 -8.30 -2.88 18.07
C GLY A 153 -8.38 -4.36 17.76
N VAL A 154 -9.30 -4.67 16.85
CA VAL A 154 -9.60 -6.02 16.38
C VAL A 154 -9.54 -6.09 14.86
N GLN A 155 -9.19 -7.26 14.33
CA GLN A 155 -9.42 -7.61 12.93
C GLN A 155 -10.32 -8.85 12.88
N TYR A 156 -11.40 -8.78 12.12
CA TYR A 156 -12.32 -9.87 11.91
C TYR A 156 -12.29 -10.28 10.45
N GLN A 157 -12.06 -11.57 10.19
CA GLN A 157 -12.21 -12.17 8.88
C GLN A 157 -13.50 -12.96 8.85
N ASN A 158 -14.32 -12.68 7.84
CA ASN A 158 -15.60 -13.32 7.59
C ASN A 158 -15.58 -14.01 6.22
N ILE A 159 -15.88 -15.29 6.17
CA ILE A 159 -15.98 -16.03 4.91
C ILE A 159 -17.43 -15.98 4.45
N GLU A 160 -17.68 -15.26 3.35
CA GLU A 160 -19.03 -15.18 2.77
C GLU A 160 -19.35 -16.44 1.97
N LYS A 161 -18.37 -16.95 1.23
CA LYS A 161 -18.49 -18.15 0.42
C LYS A 161 -17.12 -18.82 0.28
N THR A 162 -17.10 -20.10 0.57
CA THR A 162 -16.00 -21.00 0.18
C THR A 162 -16.63 -22.28 -0.38
N ASN A 163 -15.96 -22.90 -1.35
CA ASN A 163 -16.35 -24.17 -1.94
C ASN A 163 -15.25 -25.21 -1.69
N GLU A 164 -15.56 -26.49 -1.91
CA GLU A 164 -14.67 -27.63 -1.59
C GLU A 164 -13.28 -27.61 -2.26
N VAL A 165 -13.09 -26.81 -3.31
CA VAL A 165 -11.78 -26.67 -3.97
C VAL A 165 -10.77 -25.87 -3.14
N TYR A 166 -11.25 -25.08 -2.17
CA TYR A 166 -10.41 -24.25 -1.31
C TYR A 166 -10.06 -24.96 -0.01
N PRO A 167 -8.88 -24.68 0.59
CA PRO A 167 -8.57 -25.12 1.94
C PRO A 167 -9.67 -24.71 2.93
N ASP A 168 -9.91 -25.57 3.92
CA ASP A 168 -10.84 -25.27 5.01
C ASP A 168 -10.40 -23.99 5.71
N GLU A 169 -11.27 -22.99 5.69
CA GLU A 169 -11.04 -21.71 6.33
C GLU A 169 -12.24 -21.42 7.24
N SER A 170 -11.97 -20.83 8.40
CA SER A 170 -13.02 -20.40 9.33
C SER A 170 -12.92 -18.91 9.60
N ASP A 171 -14.05 -18.33 10.01
CA ASP A 171 -14.05 -16.98 10.57
C ASP A 171 -13.04 -16.88 11.70
N SER A 172 -12.32 -15.76 11.73
CA SER A 172 -11.21 -15.59 12.67
C SER A 172 -11.13 -14.16 13.19
N LEU A 173 -10.80 -14.06 14.48
CA LEU A 173 -10.70 -12.80 15.22
C LEU A 173 -9.27 -12.61 15.71
N TYR A 174 -8.70 -11.46 15.37
CA TYR A 174 -7.37 -11.03 15.75
C TYR A 174 -7.46 -9.78 16.62
N PHE A 175 -6.50 -9.63 17.52
CA PHE A 175 -6.29 -8.40 18.28
C PHE A 175 -5.02 -7.74 17.77
N TRP A 176 -4.99 -6.41 17.72
CA TRP A 176 -3.80 -5.68 17.32
C TRP A 176 -3.55 -4.50 18.23
N GLY A 177 -2.27 -4.14 18.32
CA GLY A 177 -1.78 -3.00 19.07
C GLY A 177 -0.82 -2.18 18.24
N HIS A 178 -0.79 -0.88 18.50
CA HIS A 178 0.12 0.05 17.84
C HIS A 178 0.59 1.11 18.83
N ALA A 179 1.86 1.44 18.80
CA ALA A 179 2.46 2.53 19.54
C ALA A 179 3.35 3.36 18.61
N TYR A 180 3.27 4.68 18.75
CA TYR A 180 4.03 5.63 17.96
C TYR A 180 4.78 6.57 18.89
N PHE A 181 6.08 6.75 18.65
CA PHE A 181 6.88 7.75 19.36
C PHE A 181 7.89 8.41 18.43
N GLY A 182 7.67 9.70 18.15
CA GLY A 182 8.58 10.52 17.35
C GLY A 182 8.66 10.08 15.89
N LYS A 183 9.63 9.20 15.60
CA LYS A 183 9.91 8.65 14.26
C LYS A 183 9.74 7.13 14.19
N VAL A 184 9.44 6.49 15.31
CA VAL A 184 9.35 5.03 15.42
C VAL A 184 7.90 4.64 15.71
N ALA A 185 7.43 3.64 14.99
CA ALA A 185 6.16 2.98 15.21
C ALA A 185 6.40 1.49 15.48
N LEU A 186 5.71 0.96 16.48
CA LEU A 186 5.68 -0.47 16.79
C LEU A 186 4.24 -0.94 16.62
N GLN A 187 4.04 -2.04 15.91
CA GLN A 187 2.75 -2.64 15.67
C GLN A 187 2.82 -4.14 15.87
N THR A 188 1.73 -4.75 16.34
CA THR A 188 1.66 -6.19 16.54
C THR A 188 0.24 -6.69 16.36
N SER A 189 0.09 -7.97 15.99
CA SER A 189 -1.20 -8.66 16.08
C SER A 189 -1.08 -10.05 16.69
N PHE A 190 -2.19 -10.51 17.23
CA PHE A 190 -2.37 -11.79 17.91
C PHE A 190 -3.63 -12.48 17.40
N HIS A 191 -3.57 -13.80 17.25
CA HIS A 191 -4.71 -14.67 17.04
C HIS A 191 -4.79 -15.63 18.22
N LYS A 192 -5.90 -15.59 18.97
CA LYS A 192 -6.00 -16.32 20.26
C LYS A 192 -4.83 -15.91 21.18
N ALA A 193 -3.95 -16.85 21.53
CA ALA A 193 -2.78 -16.60 22.37
C ALA A 193 -1.47 -16.46 21.57
N ASP A 194 -1.51 -16.71 20.25
CA ASP A 194 -0.33 -16.73 19.40
C ASP A 194 -0.11 -15.35 18.77
N TRP A 195 1.12 -14.84 18.85
CA TRP A 195 1.50 -13.65 18.11
C TRP A 195 1.58 -13.99 16.62
N ARG A 196 1.18 -13.07 15.76
CA ARG A 196 1.13 -13.28 14.30
C ARG A 196 2.07 -12.37 13.55
N HIS A 197 2.22 -11.14 14.01
CA HIS A 197 3.32 -10.31 13.54
C HIS A 197 3.78 -9.29 14.58
N VAL A 198 5.01 -8.83 14.39
CA VAL A 198 5.59 -7.64 15.02
C VAL A 198 6.22 -6.79 13.93
N ARG A 199 5.80 -5.54 13.81
CA ARG A 199 6.29 -4.57 12.84
C ARG A 199 6.93 -3.38 13.52
N VAL A 200 8.09 -2.97 13.03
CA VAL A 200 8.77 -1.73 13.39
C VAL A 200 8.88 -0.84 12.15
N GLY A 201 8.18 0.29 12.19
CA GLY A 201 8.30 1.36 11.21
C GLY A 201 9.21 2.47 11.71
N ILE A 202 10.14 2.95 10.88
CA ILE A 202 11.04 4.05 11.19
C ILE A 202 10.97 5.08 10.05
N ASP A 203 10.41 6.26 10.33
CA ASP A 203 10.31 7.37 9.39
C ASP A 203 11.40 8.41 9.70
N LEU A 204 12.58 8.23 9.09
CA LEU A 204 13.71 9.16 9.31
C LEU A 204 13.58 10.42 8.46
N GLU A 205 12.86 10.35 7.35
CA GLU A 205 12.66 11.45 6.42
C GLU A 205 11.99 12.65 7.11
N SER A 206 12.62 13.82 6.98
CA SER A 206 12.02 15.07 7.44
C SER A 206 10.97 15.53 6.41
N LYS A 207 9.68 15.40 6.73
CA LYS A 207 8.57 15.79 5.85
C LYS A 207 7.93 17.09 6.33
N ALA A 208 8.03 18.15 5.54
CA ALA A 208 7.46 19.46 5.89
C ALA A 208 5.93 19.48 6.02
N VAL A 209 5.19 18.58 5.36
CA VAL A 209 3.73 18.42 5.58
C VAL A 209 3.43 17.96 7.01
N LEU A 210 4.37 17.27 7.64
CA LEU A 210 4.28 16.74 9.00
C LEU A 210 5.03 17.61 10.02
N GLY A 211 5.29 18.88 9.68
CA GLY A 211 6.02 19.82 10.54
C GLY A 211 7.53 19.59 10.61
N GLY A 212 8.09 18.83 9.66
CA GLY A 212 9.54 18.66 9.47
C GLY A 212 10.20 19.76 8.64
N ASP A 213 11.45 19.52 8.25
CA ASP A 213 12.27 20.44 7.45
C ASP A 213 11.75 20.53 6.01
N SER A 214 11.89 21.71 5.39
CA SER A 214 11.53 21.95 3.99
C SER A 214 12.71 21.87 3.02
N SER A 215 13.92 21.58 3.50
CA SER A 215 15.14 21.44 2.71
C SER A 215 16.25 20.76 3.52
N GLY A 216 17.32 20.35 2.84
CA GLY A 216 18.54 19.82 3.46
C GLY A 216 18.61 18.29 3.52
N TRP A 217 19.75 17.76 3.98
CA TRP A 217 20.04 16.30 3.91
C TRP A 217 19.03 15.43 4.68
N LYS A 218 18.38 15.95 5.71
CA LYS A 218 17.37 15.23 6.50
C LYS A 218 16.12 14.87 5.71
N THR A 219 15.81 15.59 4.62
CA THR A 219 14.68 15.28 3.76
C THR A 219 14.98 14.10 2.82
N TYR A 220 16.22 13.61 2.80
CA TYR A 220 16.69 12.45 2.04
C TYR A 220 17.04 11.27 2.94
N LEU A 221 16.67 11.29 4.22
CA LEU A 221 16.89 10.12 5.07
C LEU A 221 15.91 8.99 4.71
N PRO A 222 16.34 7.73 4.80
CA PRO A 222 15.53 6.58 4.41
C PRO A 222 14.44 6.26 5.43
N ASN A 223 13.33 5.73 4.95
CA ASN A 223 12.29 5.15 5.78
C ASN A 223 12.39 3.61 5.74
N PHE A 224 12.17 2.97 6.87
CA PHE A 224 12.24 1.51 7.01
C PHE A 224 10.93 0.97 7.59
N ASP A 225 10.49 -0.18 7.10
CA ASP A 225 9.40 -0.99 7.65
C ASP A 225 9.90 -2.43 7.73
N VAL A 226 10.08 -2.93 8.95
CA VAL A 226 10.55 -4.29 9.22
C VAL A 226 9.45 -5.04 9.92
N ALA A 227 8.94 -6.12 9.33
CA ALA A 227 7.89 -6.95 9.88
C ALA A 227 8.37 -8.39 10.04
N LEU A 228 8.22 -8.92 11.24
CA LEU A 228 8.41 -10.33 11.60
C LEU A 228 7.03 -10.99 11.59
N PHE A 229 6.87 -12.07 10.84
CA PHE A 229 5.64 -12.84 10.76
C PHE A 229 5.86 -14.21 11.37
N ASN A 230 4.92 -14.63 12.22
CA ASN A 230 4.81 -16.01 12.67
C ASN A 230 3.82 -16.73 11.77
N GLY A 231 4.36 -17.53 10.86
CA GLY A 231 3.58 -18.43 10.01
C GLY A 231 3.27 -19.73 10.74
N ASP A 232 2.21 -20.43 10.30
CA ASP A 232 1.94 -21.79 10.75
C ASP A 232 2.97 -22.81 10.20
N GLU A 233 3.70 -22.45 9.13
CA GLU A 233 4.75 -23.28 8.50
C GLU A 233 6.17 -22.72 8.72
N ASP A 234 6.45 -21.46 8.36
CA ASP A 234 7.76 -20.83 8.56
C ASP A 234 7.67 -19.35 9.02
N ASP A 235 8.57 -18.97 9.92
CA ASP A 235 8.77 -17.57 10.33
C ASP A 235 9.43 -16.79 9.18
N SER A 236 8.92 -15.60 8.88
CA SER A 236 9.48 -14.74 7.83
C SER A 236 9.71 -13.30 8.27
N VAL A 237 10.71 -12.67 7.67
CA VAL A 237 11.05 -11.25 7.91
C VAL A 237 10.90 -10.48 6.62
N LYS A 238 9.95 -9.55 6.57
CA LYS A 238 9.84 -8.56 5.48
C LYS A 238 10.57 -7.29 5.86
N ILE A 239 11.51 -6.87 5.03
CA ILE A 239 12.19 -5.57 5.14
C ILE A 239 11.78 -4.75 3.94
N THR A 240 11.20 -3.57 4.18
CA THR A 240 10.91 -2.56 3.16
C THR A 240 11.75 -1.33 3.44
N TRP A 241 12.45 -0.86 2.42
CA TRP A 241 13.27 0.35 2.43
C TRP A 241 12.70 1.34 1.41
N GLU A 242 12.39 2.56 1.84
CA GLU A 242 11.95 3.66 0.98
C GLU A 242 12.94 4.82 1.07
N GLN A 243 13.30 5.38 -0.09
CA GLN A 243 14.32 6.42 -0.22
C GLN A 243 13.81 7.54 -1.11
N ASN A 244 13.77 8.77 -0.59
CA ASN A 244 13.62 9.97 -1.42
C ASN A 244 14.89 10.17 -2.25
N LEU A 245 14.75 10.14 -3.57
CA LEU A 245 15.85 10.33 -4.52
C LEU A 245 15.92 11.77 -5.03
N TYR A 246 14.78 12.47 -5.09
CA TYR A 246 14.73 13.82 -5.60
C TYR A 246 13.53 14.60 -5.07
N LYS A 247 13.80 15.68 -4.33
CA LYS A 247 12.85 16.72 -3.93
C LYS A 247 11.55 16.23 -3.31
N GLN A 248 11.53 15.06 -2.68
CA GLN A 248 10.30 14.46 -2.16
C GLN A 248 9.24 14.20 -3.25
N MET A 249 9.70 14.05 -4.51
CA MET A 249 8.90 13.78 -5.70
C MET A 249 9.28 12.46 -6.37
N LEU A 250 10.53 12.00 -6.23
CA LEU A 250 10.96 10.71 -6.77
C LEU A 250 11.39 9.81 -5.62
N TYR A 251 10.80 8.63 -5.52
CA TYR A 251 11.12 7.67 -4.46
C TYR A 251 11.46 6.32 -5.07
N SER A 252 12.47 5.68 -4.48
CA SER A 252 12.71 4.26 -4.67
C SER A 252 12.17 3.51 -3.46
N ARG A 253 11.53 2.37 -3.69
CA ARG A 253 11.12 1.42 -2.66
C ARG A 253 11.65 0.05 -3.01
N VAL A 254 12.23 -0.66 -2.04
CA VAL A 254 12.73 -2.03 -2.20
C VAL A 254 12.17 -2.87 -1.06
N SER A 255 11.69 -4.07 -1.37
CA SER A 255 11.23 -5.04 -0.38
C SER A 255 11.98 -6.36 -0.52
N ALA A 256 12.28 -6.99 0.60
CA ALA A 256 12.93 -8.29 0.70
C ALA A 256 12.26 -9.14 1.79
N PHE A 257 12.18 -10.46 1.56
CA PHE A 257 11.69 -11.45 2.52
C PHE A 257 12.83 -12.41 2.88
N LEU A 258 13.14 -12.55 4.16
CA LEU A 258 14.17 -13.47 4.68
C LEU A 258 13.50 -14.57 5.51
N PRO A 259 14.05 -15.81 5.56
CA PRO A 259 15.33 -16.23 4.97
C PRO A 259 15.27 -16.64 3.49
N ASP A 260 14.19 -17.25 3.01
CA ASP A 260 14.23 -18.04 1.76
C ASP A 260 13.90 -17.27 0.47
N HIS A 261 13.37 -16.05 0.59
CA HIS A 261 12.85 -15.32 -0.57
C HIS A 261 13.69 -14.12 -1.02
N GLY A 262 14.75 -13.77 -0.28
CA GLY A 262 15.67 -12.68 -0.61
C GLY A 262 14.97 -11.42 -1.12
N PHE A 263 15.43 -10.90 -2.27
CA PHE A 263 14.78 -9.79 -2.97
C PHE A 263 13.37 -10.17 -3.45
N SER A 264 12.37 -9.33 -3.12
CA SER A 264 10.97 -9.52 -3.51
C SER A 264 10.56 -8.56 -4.62
N SER A 265 10.73 -7.26 -4.38
CA SER A 265 10.24 -6.23 -5.28
C SER A 265 11.04 -4.94 -5.19
N ALA A 266 11.02 -4.16 -6.26
CA ALA A 266 11.50 -2.79 -6.28
C ALA A 266 10.56 -1.92 -7.10
N SER A 267 10.35 -0.68 -6.67
CA SER A 267 9.60 0.32 -7.42
C SER A 267 10.28 1.68 -7.40
N LEU A 268 10.05 2.43 -8.48
CA LEU A 268 10.44 3.81 -8.65
C LEU A 268 9.18 4.61 -8.92
N THR A 269 8.77 5.43 -7.95
CA THR A 269 7.53 6.19 -8.00
C THR A 269 7.85 7.68 -8.13
N PHE A 270 7.32 8.29 -9.18
CA PHE A 270 7.37 9.72 -9.42
C PHE A 270 6.01 10.36 -9.10
N TYR A 271 6.02 11.33 -8.21
CA TYR A 271 4.89 12.17 -7.84
C TYR A 271 5.05 13.53 -8.53
N PRO A 272 4.21 13.87 -9.53
CA PRO A 272 4.25 15.17 -10.20
C PRO A 272 3.99 16.33 -9.26
N ASP A 273 3.25 16.08 -8.18
CA ASP A 273 3.05 17.01 -7.08
C ASP A 273 3.31 16.31 -5.72
N PRO A 274 4.02 16.95 -4.78
CA PRO A 274 4.36 16.37 -3.47
C PRO A 274 3.18 16.03 -2.57
N SER A 275 1.98 16.53 -2.86
CA SER A 275 0.74 16.05 -2.23
C SER A 275 0.49 14.56 -2.44
N ARG A 276 1.21 13.89 -3.36
CA ARG A 276 1.08 12.46 -3.68
C ARG A 276 -0.33 12.06 -4.13
N LEU A 277 -1.12 13.00 -4.65
CA LEU A 277 -2.45 12.74 -5.24
C LEU A 277 -2.39 12.14 -6.65
N PHE A 278 -1.21 12.19 -7.27
CA PHE A 278 -0.95 11.64 -8.59
C PHE A 278 0.41 10.94 -8.55
N SER A 279 0.53 9.79 -9.20
CA SER A 279 1.82 9.12 -9.31
C SER A 279 1.99 8.33 -10.60
N LEU A 280 3.25 8.19 -10.99
CA LEU A 280 3.71 7.29 -12.05
C LEU A 280 4.69 6.32 -11.42
N GLU A 281 4.44 5.03 -11.53
CA GLU A 281 5.29 4.00 -10.97
C GLU A 281 5.85 3.09 -12.07
N ALA A 282 7.15 2.84 -12.01
CA ALA A 282 7.77 1.68 -12.64
C ALA A 282 8.15 0.70 -11.54
N SER A 283 7.84 -0.58 -11.71
CA SER A 283 8.11 -1.59 -10.69
C SER A 283 8.62 -2.89 -11.29
N MET A 284 9.28 -3.68 -10.46
CA MET A 284 9.66 -5.05 -10.74
C MET A 284 9.43 -5.92 -9.52
N PHE A 285 9.12 -7.19 -9.75
CA PHE A 285 9.04 -8.18 -8.69
C PHE A 285 9.64 -9.52 -9.15
N LYS A 286 10.06 -10.32 -8.18
CA LYS A 286 10.62 -11.65 -8.40
C LYS A 286 9.52 -12.69 -8.20
N LYS A 287 9.37 -13.60 -9.17
CA LYS A 287 8.51 -14.77 -9.09
C LYS A 287 9.14 -15.84 -8.18
N GLU A 288 8.34 -16.79 -7.70
CA GLU A 288 8.81 -17.95 -6.94
C GLU A 288 9.86 -18.78 -7.72
N ASN A 289 9.69 -18.92 -9.03
CA ASN A 289 10.64 -19.61 -9.90
C ASN A 289 11.96 -18.84 -10.12
N GLY A 290 12.09 -17.62 -9.59
CA GLY A 290 13.27 -16.77 -9.68
C GLY A 290 13.23 -15.70 -10.78
N ASP A 291 12.26 -15.75 -11.70
CA ASP A 291 12.16 -14.81 -12.81
C ASP A 291 11.74 -13.41 -12.35
N PHE A 292 12.18 -12.39 -13.09
CA PHE A 292 11.77 -11.00 -12.85
C PHE A 292 10.68 -10.56 -13.81
N VAL A 293 9.64 -9.95 -13.26
CA VAL A 293 8.56 -9.33 -14.02
C VAL A 293 8.64 -7.83 -13.83
N PHE A 294 8.55 -7.09 -14.93
CA PHE A 294 8.50 -5.63 -14.94
C PHE A 294 7.08 -5.16 -15.23
N GLY A 295 6.74 -4.03 -14.63
CA GLY A 295 5.45 -3.42 -14.76
C GLY A 295 5.45 -2.01 -14.21
N GLY A 296 4.27 -1.51 -13.91
CA GLY A 296 4.09 -0.15 -13.46
C GLY A 296 2.63 0.26 -13.47
N GLY A 297 2.38 1.48 -13.02
CA GLY A 297 1.03 2.00 -12.94
C GLY A 297 1.01 3.52 -12.97
N ILE A 298 -0.17 4.04 -13.27
CA ILE A 298 -0.51 5.44 -13.15
C ILE A 298 -1.62 5.54 -12.12
N ASP A 299 -1.41 6.38 -11.13
CA ASP A 299 -2.38 6.71 -10.10
C ASP A 299 -2.85 8.14 -10.32
N LEU A 300 -4.16 8.30 -10.53
CA LEU A 300 -4.86 9.58 -10.59
C LEU A 300 -5.86 9.62 -9.45
N LEU A 301 -6.24 10.82 -9.04
CA LEU A 301 -7.14 11.04 -7.90
C LEU A 301 -8.40 10.14 -7.82
N PHE A 302 -8.96 9.73 -8.98
CA PHE A 302 -10.16 8.90 -9.05
C PHE A 302 -9.97 7.57 -9.81
N LEU A 303 -8.78 7.32 -10.34
CA LEU A 303 -8.55 6.23 -11.29
C LEU A 303 -7.09 5.81 -11.23
N ARG A 304 -6.87 4.53 -10.99
CA ARG A 304 -5.57 3.88 -11.14
C ARG A 304 -5.64 2.85 -12.25
N VAL A 305 -4.58 2.81 -13.06
CA VAL A 305 -4.38 1.79 -14.08
C VAL A 305 -2.99 1.21 -13.89
N ALA A 306 -2.91 -0.08 -13.64
CA ALA A 306 -1.68 -0.79 -13.35
C ALA A 306 -1.51 -2.00 -14.27
N TYR A 307 -0.26 -2.35 -14.57
CA TYR A 307 0.11 -3.58 -15.27
C TYR A 307 1.33 -4.18 -14.59
N ASN A 308 1.23 -5.42 -14.09
CA ASN A 308 2.32 -6.10 -13.37
C ASN A 308 2.95 -5.23 -12.28
N GLN A 309 2.14 -4.46 -11.55
CA GLN A 309 2.66 -3.61 -10.50
C GLN A 309 3.01 -4.47 -9.29
N ALA A 310 4.17 -4.23 -8.69
CA ALA A 310 4.63 -4.99 -7.52
C ALA A 310 3.62 -4.96 -6.36
N TYR A 311 2.91 -3.85 -6.17
CA TYR A 311 1.84 -3.75 -5.17
C TYR A 311 0.72 -4.76 -5.42
N ASP A 312 0.27 -4.92 -6.66
CA ASP A 312 -0.83 -5.85 -6.98
C ASP A 312 -0.38 -7.29 -6.88
N TYR A 313 0.86 -7.58 -7.27
CA TYR A 313 1.43 -8.91 -7.08
C TYR A 313 1.40 -9.33 -5.60
N GLU A 314 1.80 -8.42 -4.71
CA GLU A 314 1.80 -8.70 -3.26
C GLU A 314 0.39 -8.72 -2.65
N ASN A 315 -0.58 -7.97 -3.18
CA ASN A 315 -1.87 -7.70 -2.50
C ASN A 315 -3.12 -8.18 -3.24
N PHE A 316 -2.99 -8.73 -4.45
CA PHE A 316 -4.11 -9.14 -5.30
C PHE A 316 -3.84 -10.52 -5.91
N PHE A 317 -3.87 -11.56 -5.08
CA PHE A 317 -3.81 -12.97 -5.50
C PHE A 317 -2.52 -13.40 -6.23
N GLY A 318 -1.41 -12.68 -6.06
CA GLY A 318 -0.20 -12.98 -6.83
C GLY A 318 -0.36 -12.69 -8.32
N ALA A 319 -1.25 -11.76 -8.69
CA ALA A 319 -1.61 -11.44 -10.08
C ALA A 319 -0.38 -11.12 -10.95
N LYS A 320 -0.23 -11.85 -12.06
CA LYS A 320 0.85 -11.71 -13.06
C LYS A 320 0.23 -11.59 -14.45
N GLY A 321 0.86 -10.81 -15.32
CA GLY A 321 0.38 -10.56 -16.69
C GLY A 321 -0.94 -9.80 -16.75
N THR A 322 -1.28 -9.06 -15.70
CA THR A 322 -2.63 -8.53 -15.51
C THR A 322 -2.66 -7.03 -15.56
N VAL A 323 -3.70 -6.50 -16.22
CA VAL A 323 -4.06 -5.09 -16.12
C VAL A 323 -5.09 -4.98 -15.02
N ILE A 324 -4.86 -4.07 -14.08
CA ILE A 324 -5.82 -3.74 -13.03
C ILE A 324 -6.27 -2.31 -13.24
N VAL A 325 -7.58 -2.12 -13.23
CA VAL A 325 -8.20 -0.80 -13.20
C VAL A 325 -8.85 -0.66 -11.84
N GLU A 326 -8.55 0.44 -11.17
CA GLU A 326 -9.10 0.73 -9.86
C GLU A 326 -9.80 2.08 -9.89
N LEU A 327 -11.08 2.11 -9.51
CA LEU A 327 -11.80 3.32 -9.23
C LEU A 327 -11.67 3.59 -7.73
N HIS A 328 -10.88 4.60 -7.35
CA HIS A 328 -10.56 4.86 -5.95
C HIS A 328 -10.56 6.33 -5.60
N PHE A 329 -10.51 6.64 -4.31
CA PHE A 329 -10.28 7.99 -3.81
C PHE A 329 -9.63 7.87 -2.43
N ALA A 330 -8.44 8.46 -2.29
CA ALA A 330 -7.68 8.46 -1.05
C ALA A 330 -7.28 9.88 -0.64
N LEU A 331 -7.64 10.28 0.58
CA LEU A 331 -7.39 11.63 1.09
C LEU A 331 -7.11 11.62 2.60
N SER A 332 -5.99 12.21 2.99
CA SER A 332 -5.62 12.51 4.37
C SER A 332 -5.80 13.99 4.67
N SER A 333 -6.04 14.32 5.94
CA SER A 333 -6.08 15.71 6.42
C SER A 333 -5.22 15.93 7.67
N ILE A 334 -4.55 17.07 7.70
CA ILE A 334 -3.86 17.66 8.85
C ILE A 334 -4.30 19.13 8.87
N GLU A 335 -4.85 19.56 9.99
CA GLU A 335 -5.45 20.89 10.16
C GLU A 335 -6.49 21.20 9.05
N LYS A 336 -6.17 22.11 8.12
CA LYS A 336 -7.05 22.53 7.00
C LYS A 336 -6.49 22.17 5.62
N LYS A 337 -5.51 21.25 5.55
CA LYS A 337 -4.86 20.84 4.30
C LYS A 337 -5.18 19.39 3.99
N PHE A 338 -5.34 19.09 2.71
CA PHE A 338 -5.58 17.76 2.19
C PHE A 338 -4.39 17.26 1.37
N PHE A 339 -4.07 15.98 1.50
CA PHE A 339 -2.93 15.35 0.83
C PHE A 339 -3.14 13.83 0.75
N GLY A 340 -2.43 13.15 -0.14
CA GLY A 340 -2.41 11.68 -0.23
C GLY A 340 -1.72 11.04 0.97
N LEU A 341 -1.89 9.74 1.17
CA LEU A 341 -1.27 9.03 2.29
C LEU A 341 0.26 9.25 2.31
N ASN A 342 0.80 9.63 3.48
CA ASN A 342 2.24 9.86 3.69
C ASN A 342 2.88 10.96 2.81
N ALA A 343 2.12 11.94 2.34
CA ALA A 343 2.62 13.03 1.50
C ALA A 343 3.67 13.95 2.17
N ALA A 344 4.39 14.69 1.33
CA ALA A 344 5.43 15.63 1.74
C ALA A 344 5.29 16.97 0.96
N LYS A 345 6.15 17.95 1.24
CA LYS A 345 6.25 19.18 0.43
C LYS A 345 7.52 19.07 -0.42
N PRO A 346 7.63 19.72 -1.58
CA PRO A 346 8.87 19.62 -2.34
C PRO A 346 10.02 20.26 -1.54
N ALA A 347 11.08 19.50 -1.30
CA ALA A 347 12.21 19.94 -0.49
C ALA A 347 13.54 19.74 -1.23
N PRO A 348 14.17 20.80 -1.77
CA PRO A 348 15.47 20.70 -2.40
C PRO A 348 16.57 20.39 -1.37
N MET A 349 17.66 19.75 -1.81
CA MET A 349 18.91 19.83 -1.05
C MET A 349 19.30 21.30 -0.90
N GLU A 350 19.92 21.63 0.23
CA GLU A 350 20.54 22.95 0.35
C GLU A 350 21.67 23.03 -0.67
N ASP A 351 21.42 23.76 -1.76
CA ASP A 351 22.49 24.16 -2.67
C ASP A 351 23.40 25.08 -1.87
N GLN A 352 24.63 24.64 -1.60
CA GLN A 352 25.67 25.59 -1.25
C GLN A 352 25.70 26.59 -2.40
N GLN A 353 25.39 27.86 -2.14
CA GLN A 353 25.71 28.91 -3.08
C GLN A 353 27.22 28.91 -3.25
N ILE A 354 27.71 28.15 -4.23
CA ILE A 354 29.06 28.34 -4.74
C ILE A 354 29.01 29.72 -5.37
N ARG A 355 29.42 30.75 -4.60
CA ARG A 355 29.70 32.06 -5.16
C ARG A 355 30.70 31.84 -6.28
N ILE A 356 30.25 31.96 -7.52
CA ILE A 356 31.16 32.15 -8.65
C ILE A 356 31.93 33.42 -8.29
N PRO A 357 33.27 33.37 -8.13
CA PRO A 357 34.05 34.57 -7.84
C PRO A 357 33.73 35.61 -8.90
N SER A 358 33.23 36.77 -8.46
CA SER A 358 32.98 37.88 -9.37
C SER A 358 34.32 38.47 -9.80
N ALA A 359 34.39 39.11 -10.97
CA ALA A 359 35.59 39.83 -11.40
C ALA A 359 36.04 40.96 -10.44
N LYS A 360 35.26 41.27 -9.40
CA LYS A 360 35.66 42.17 -8.30
C LYS A 360 36.49 41.48 -7.21
N ASP A 361 36.47 40.15 -7.15
CA ASP A 361 37.18 39.34 -6.16
C ASP A 361 38.64 39.07 -6.57
N PHE A 362 38.94 39.19 -7.87
CA PHE A 362 40.30 39.28 -8.39
C PHE A 362 40.62 40.76 -8.56
N GLY A 363 41.23 41.34 -7.52
CA GLY A 363 41.43 42.78 -7.38
C GLY A 363 41.68 43.53 -8.69
N GLY A 364 40.96 44.63 -8.87
CA GLY A 364 41.23 45.60 -9.91
C GLY A 364 42.69 46.00 -9.87
N ALA A 365 43.48 45.43 -10.78
CA ALA A 365 44.78 45.96 -11.12
C ALA A 365 44.53 47.27 -11.87
N LYS A 366 44.98 48.38 -11.27
CA LYS A 366 45.21 49.64 -11.97
C LYS A 366 46.33 49.47 -12.99
#